data_AF-A0A931R552-F1
#
_entry.id   AF-A0A931R552-F1
#
_cell.length_a   1.000
_cell.length_b   1.000
_cell.length_c   1.000
_cell.angle_alpha   90.00
_cell.angle_beta   90.00
_cell.angle_gamma   90.00
#
_symmetry.space_group_name_H-M   'P 1'
#
loop_
_entity.id
_entity.type
_entity.pdbx_description
1 polymer ?
#
loop_
_entity_poly.entity_id
_entity_poly.type
_entity_poly.pdbx_seq_one_letter_code
_entity_poly.pdbx_strand_id
1 'polypeptide(L)'
;MAAAKTLEDIIAEQAPIVCEQIEAAVAFAESEEDLRIECEKAVEVFRKEADLPELKGHHEVTIGKGRADSVYDYVVIEYKKPGRLKESNDAPGNREVIKQLQERAKAFKSELKRDPKELFGVGTDGNYFITGRYRNGRWEISPAKTRSVYVVEDFLRKLSSLGVAGKPFLADYLAGDFGAESERKLAREGIEKLYWRIREVEKKADEYPKAKVLFEQWRILFGEVCGYDIKTPSSKIKQLGEFYGVKKDPNPAALLFAVHSYYALFMKFLAAEIATMFNPLSASFLAGLHQAGSTEKLREKLRELEDGGIYRHLGIKNFLEGDLFSWYLDALVSAKRSRRE
;
A
#
# COMPACT_ATOMS: atom_id res chain seq x y z
N MET A 1 -12.88 25.01 6.36
CA MET A 1 -12.64 23.74 7.09
C MET A 1 -11.16 23.43 6.95
N ALA A 2 -10.44 23.17 8.04
CA ALA A 2 -9.07 22.68 7.95
C ALA A 2 -9.09 21.30 7.27
N ALA A 3 -8.12 21.02 6.39
CA ALA A 3 -7.99 19.69 5.81
C ALA A 3 -7.77 18.67 6.94
N ALA A 4 -8.43 17.52 6.87
CA ALA A 4 -8.17 16.43 7.81
C ALA A 4 -6.69 16.01 7.65
N LYS A 5 -5.97 15.94 8.76
CA LYS A 5 -4.56 15.51 8.79
C LYS A 5 -4.49 14.07 8.27
N THR A 6 -3.53 13.78 7.40
CA THR A 6 -3.28 12.40 6.97
C THR A 6 -2.58 11.62 8.08
N LEU A 7 -2.63 10.28 8.03
CA LEU A 7 -1.87 9.43 8.96
C LEU A 7 -0.37 9.78 8.95
N GLU A 8 0.14 10.18 7.78
CA GLU A 8 1.51 10.61 7.59
C GLU A 8 1.83 11.90 8.34
N ASP A 9 0.96 12.90 8.22
CA ASP A 9 1.10 14.16 8.97
C ASP A 9 1.07 13.90 10.48
N ILE A 10 0.20 12.99 10.92
CA ILE A 10 0.09 12.60 12.34
C ILE A 10 1.37 11.87 12.79
N ILE A 11 1.91 10.96 11.99
CA ILE A 11 3.19 10.29 12.29
C ILE A 11 4.32 11.32 12.41
N ALA A 12 4.43 12.25 11.47
CA ALA A 12 5.47 13.28 11.47
C ALA A 12 5.36 14.21 12.69
N GLU A 13 4.14 14.56 13.12
CA GLU A 13 3.89 15.37 14.32
C GLU A 13 4.14 14.58 15.63
N GLN A 14 3.78 13.30 15.67
CA GLN A 14 3.87 12.47 16.88
C GLN A 14 5.26 11.86 17.08
N ALA A 15 6.04 11.61 16.02
CA ALA A 15 7.37 11.05 16.10
C ALA A 15 8.31 11.80 17.07
N PRO A 16 8.44 13.15 17.04
CA PRO A 16 9.27 13.86 18.01
C PRO A 16 8.75 13.73 19.44
N ILE A 17 7.43 13.75 19.65
CA ILE A 17 6.79 13.61 20.96
C ILE A 17 7.06 12.22 21.55
N VAL A 18 6.83 11.17 20.77
CA VAL A 18 7.09 9.79 21.16
C VAL A 18 8.59 9.58 21.40
N CYS A 19 9.46 10.18 20.59
CA CYS A 19 10.91 10.11 20.78
C CYS A 19 11.35 10.72 22.12
N GLU A 20 10.81 11.88 22.48
CA GLU A 20 11.07 12.54 23.76
C GLU A 20 10.50 11.73 24.95
N GLN A 21 9.31 11.13 24.80
CA GLN A 21 8.73 10.25 25.81
C GLN A 21 9.58 9.01 26.06
N ILE A 22 10.09 8.37 25.01
CA ILE A 22 11.00 7.22 25.14
C ILE A 22 12.31 7.64 25.81
N GLU A 23 12.83 8.83 25.48
CA GLU A 23 14.02 9.39 26.13
C GLU A 23 13.81 9.63 27.63
N ALA A 24 12.69 10.25 27.98
CA ALA A 24 12.31 10.44 29.37
C ALA A 24 12.18 9.10 30.10
N ALA A 25 11.52 8.11 29.48
CA ALA A 25 11.36 6.77 30.03
C ALA A 25 12.72 6.11 30.32
N VAL A 26 13.66 6.18 29.38
CA VAL A 26 15.02 5.65 29.56
C VAL A 26 15.74 6.27 30.77
N ALA A 27 15.48 7.54 31.09
CA ALA A 27 16.17 8.23 32.17
C ALA A 27 15.77 7.74 33.57
N PHE A 28 14.56 7.20 33.76
CA PHE A 28 14.07 6.74 35.07
C PHE A 28 13.74 5.24 35.13
N ALA A 29 13.60 4.55 33.99
CA ALA A 29 13.26 3.13 33.98
C ALA A 29 14.40 2.28 34.57
N GLU A 30 14.11 1.57 35.65
CA GLU A 30 15.08 0.70 36.33
C GLU A 30 15.00 -0.74 35.81
N SER A 31 13.91 -1.10 35.14
CA SER A 31 13.63 -2.42 34.59
C SER A 31 13.18 -2.37 33.13
N GLU A 32 13.14 -3.55 32.51
CA GLU A 32 12.55 -3.75 31.17
C GLU A 32 11.05 -3.44 31.16
N GLU A 33 10.36 -3.78 32.25
CA GLU A 33 8.92 -3.58 32.41
C GLU A 33 8.56 -2.09 32.51
N ASP A 34 9.35 -1.30 33.24
CA ASP A 34 9.14 0.15 33.33
C ASP A 34 9.23 0.80 31.94
N LEU A 35 10.25 0.42 31.16
CA LEU A 35 10.43 0.91 29.80
C LEU A 35 9.26 0.48 28.89
N ARG A 36 8.83 -0.78 28.98
CA ARG A 36 7.71 -1.31 28.20
C ARG A 36 6.44 -0.50 28.45
N ILE A 37 6.09 -0.27 29.72
CA ILE A 37 4.88 0.48 30.11
C ILE A 37 4.90 1.90 29.53
N GLU A 38 6.02 2.61 29.61
CA GLU A 38 6.10 3.98 29.10
C GLU A 38 6.09 4.06 27.58
N CYS A 39 6.78 3.15 26.90
CA CYS A 39 6.71 3.03 25.44
C CYS A 39 5.28 2.71 24.97
N GLU A 40 4.55 1.86 25.68
CA GLU A 40 3.16 1.54 25.35
C GLU A 40 2.21 2.70 25.58
N LYS A 41 2.41 3.50 26.64
CA LYS A 41 1.67 4.76 26.84
C LYS A 41 1.90 5.72 25.68
N ALA A 42 3.13 5.83 25.20
CA ALA A 42 3.45 6.67 24.04
C ALA A 42 2.75 6.18 22.77
N VAL A 43 2.76 4.87 22.53
CA VAL A 43 2.03 4.24 21.41
C VAL A 43 0.52 4.43 21.55
N GLU A 44 -0.04 4.39 22.76
CA GLU A 44 -1.47 4.59 23.00
C GLU A 44 -1.91 6.03 22.74
N VAL A 45 -1.07 7.02 23.02
CA VAL A 45 -1.31 8.42 22.63
C VAL A 45 -1.32 8.53 21.12
N PHE A 46 -0.28 8.00 20.44
CA PHE A 46 -0.23 7.97 18.98
C PHE A 46 -1.47 7.29 18.38
N ARG A 47 -1.91 6.15 18.93
CA ARG A 47 -3.09 5.41 18.50
C ARG A 47 -4.35 6.28 18.49
N LYS A 48 -4.55 7.06 19.55
CA LYS A 48 -5.71 7.96 19.70
C LYS A 48 -5.64 9.12 18.72
N GLU A 49 -4.48 9.74 18.58
CA GLU A 49 -4.27 10.85 17.63
C GLU A 49 -4.43 10.38 16.18
N ALA A 50 -3.99 9.16 15.87
CA ALA A 50 -4.07 8.55 14.54
C ALA A 50 -5.44 7.92 14.22
N ASP A 51 -6.39 7.92 15.16
CA ASP A 51 -7.69 7.23 15.06
C ASP A 51 -7.55 5.77 14.57
N LEU A 52 -6.65 5.01 15.20
CA LEU A 52 -6.38 3.60 14.88
C LEU A 52 -6.95 2.66 15.96
N PRO A 53 -8.28 2.49 16.06
CA PRO A 53 -8.89 1.72 17.15
C PRO A 53 -8.44 0.25 17.17
N GLU A 54 -8.06 -0.31 16.03
CA GLU A 54 -7.60 -1.69 15.86
C GLU A 54 -6.13 -1.91 16.21
N LEU A 55 -5.32 -0.86 16.38
CA LEU A 55 -3.93 -0.97 16.84
C LEU A 55 -3.89 -1.28 18.34
N LYS A 56 -4.24 -2.51 18.72
CA LYS A 56 -4.27 -2.94 20.13
C LYS A 56 -3.07 -3.81 20.43
N GLY A 57 -2.28 -3.39 21.42
CA GLY A 57 -1.21 -4.21 21.96
C GLY A 57 -1.79 -5.36 22.78
N HIS A 58 -1.34 -6.57 22.48
CA HIS A 58 -1.56 -7.74 23.33
C HIS A 58 -0.27 -8.04 24.09
N HIS A 59 -0.35 -8.06 25.42
CA HIS A 59 0.80 -8.33 26.28
C HIS A 59 0.90 -9.81 26.61
N GLU A 60 2.12 -10.27 26.88
CA GLU A 60 2.41 -11.64 27.33
C GLU A 60 1.85 -12.74 26.40
N VAL A 61 1.72 -12.46 25.11
CA VAL A 61 1.22 -13.43 24.14
C VAL A 61 2.26 -14.53 23.98
N THR A 62 1.84 -15.78 24.15
CA THR A 62 2.71 -16.93 23.92
C THR A 62 2.85 -17.13 22.42
N ILE A 63 4.06 -16.90 21.89
CA ILE A 63 4.43 -17.12 20.49
C ILE A 63 5.74 -17.90 20.50
N GLY A 64 5.72 -19.19 20.19
CA GLY A 64 6.89 -20.06 20.28
C GLY A 64 7.12 -20.62 21.67
N LYS A 65 8.39 -20.74 22.06
CA LYS A 65 8.81 -21.29 23.37
C LYS A 65 8.77 -20.27 24.53
N GLY A 66 8.23 -19.07 24.34
CA GLY A 66 8.22 -18.01 25.35
C GLY A 66 7.11 -16.97 25.14
N ARG A 67 6.99 -16.02 26.07
CA ARG A 67 6.03 -14.90 26.01
C ARG A 67 6.67 -13.69 25.33
N ALA A 68 6.00 -13.11 24.34
CA ALA A 68 6.40 -11.83 23.74
C ALA A 68 5.93 -10.69 24.63
N ASP A 69 6.71 -9.61 24.70
CA ASP A 69 6.41 -8.49 25.59
C ASP A 69 5.19 -7.71 25.08
N SER A 70 5.20 -7.35 23.79
CA SER A 70 4.06 -6.71 23.13
C SER A 70 3.88 -7.22 21.70
N VAL A 71 2.63 -7.52 21.33
CA VAL A 71 2.25 -7.97 19.99
C VAL A 71 1.11 -7.10 19.45
N TYR A 72 1.32 -6.50 18.29
CA TYR A 72 0.33 -5.73 17.54
C TYR A 72 0.16 -6.40 16.17
N ASP A 73 -0.81 -7.29 16.04
CA ASP A 73 -1.07 -8.10 14.83
C ASP A 73 0.21 -8.71 14.19
N TYR A 74 0.81 -8.08 13.17
CA TYR A 74 2.05 -8.52 12.52
C TYR A 74 3.33 -7.86 13.04
N VAL A 75 3.25 -7.08 14.12
CA VAL A 75 4.39 -6.44 14.77
C VAL A 75 4.63 -7.09 16.14
N VAL A 76 5.86 -7.54 16.37
CA VAL A 76 6.31 -8.04 17.67
C VAL A 76 7.39 -7.13 18.21
N ILE A 77 7.24 -6.69 19.45
CA ILE A 77 8.21 -5.85 20.15
C ILE A 77 8.77 -6.63 21.34
N GLU A 78 10.09 -6.69 21.41
CA GLU A 78 10.87 -7.25 22.53
C GLU A 78 11.63 -6.10 23.18
N TYR A 79 11.33 -5.84 24.44
CA TYR A 79 12.00 -4.81 25.22
C TYR A 79 13.23 -5.37 25.91
N LYS A 80 14.17 -4.48 26.23
CA LYS A 80 15.31 -4.77 27.09
C LYS A 80 15.49 -3.65 28.09
N LYS A 81 16.07 -3.97 29.24
CA LYS A 81 16.46 -2.96 30.24
C LYS A 81 17.27 -1.83 29.59
N PRO A 82 16.99 -0.54 29.89
CA PRO A 82 17.76 0.58 29.34
C PRO A 82 19.27 0.42 29.44
N GLY A 83 19.97 0.67 28.32
CA GLY A 83 21.42 0.57 28.22
C GLY A 83 21.95 -0.86 27.99
N ARG A 84 21.07 -1.87 27.90
CA ARG A 84 21.41 -3.26 27.59
C ARG A 84 21.87 -3.43 26.15
N LEU A 85 21.25 -2.72 25.20
CA LEU A 85 21.63 -2.76 23.79
C LEU A 85 22.79 -1.79 23.53
N LYS A 86 23.58 -2.12 22.51
CA LYS A 86 24.77 -1.37 22.09
C LYS A 86 24.74 -1.14 20.58
N GLU A 87 25.67 -0.31 20.10
CA GLU A 87 25.82 0.00 18.67
C GLU A 87 26.12 -1.23 17.79
N SER A 88 26.87 -2.21 18.32
CA SER A 88 27.19 -3.43 17.57
C SER A 88 26.23 -4.58 17.90
N ASN A 89 25.72 -5.24 16.86
CA ASN A 89 24.90 -6.45 16.97
C ASN A 89 25.66 -7.65 17.54
N ASP A 90 26.98 -7.58 17.67
CA ASP A 90 27.79 -8.60 18.35
C ASP A 90 27.74 -8.50 19.87
N ALA A 91 27.23 -7.38 20.42
CA ALA A 91 27.07 -7.23 21.85
C ALA A 91 26.12 -8.30 22.41
N PRO A 92 26.36 -8.82 23.63
CA PRO A 92 25.55 -9.89 24.21
C PRO A 92 24.05 -9.57 24.25
N GLY A 93 23.67 -8.35 24.66
CA GLY A 93 22.27 -7.91 24.69
C GLY A 93 21.62 -7.89 23.30
N ASN A 94 22.35 -7.43 22.28
CA ASN A 94 21.87 -7.42 20.91
C ASN A 94 21.67 -8.84 20.37
N ARG A 95 22.64 -9.74 20.58
CA ARG A 95 22.53 -11.15 20.16
C ARG A 95 21.34 -11.84 20.82
N GLU A 96 21.08 -11.54 22.08
CA GLU A 96 19.93 -12.05 22.83
C GLU A 96 18.60 -11.63 22.20
N VAL A 97 18.38 -10.33 21.98
CA VAL A 97 17.13 -9.83 21.38
C VAL A 97 16.97 -10.28 19.92
N ILE A 98 18.06 -10.33 19.15
CA ILE A 98 18.05 -10.85 17.77
C ILE A 98 17.60 -12.30 17.75
N LYS A 99 18.10 -13.12 18.68
CA LYS A 99 17.70 -14.52 18.80
C LYS A 99 16.21 -14.65 19.14
N GLN A 100 15.70 -13.82 20.07
CA GLN A 100 14.26 -13.79 20.38
C GLN A 100 13.44 -13.47 19.13
N LEU A 101 13.76 -12.41 18.39
CA LEU A 101 13.05 -12.05 17.16
C LEU A 101 13.06 -13.17 16.11
N GLN A 102 14.19 -13.88 15.96
CA GLN A 102 14.29 -15.03 15.05
C GLN A 102 13.40 -16.21 15.50
N GLU A 103 13.32 -16.47 16.81
CA GLU A 103 12.44 -17.49 17.36
C GLU A 103 10.97 -17.13 17.15
N ARG A 104 10.58 -15.86 17.35
CA ARG A 104 9.23 -15.35 17.03
C ARG A 104 8.89 -15.54 15.57
N ALA A 105 9.80 -15.18 14.66
CA ALA A 105 9.59 -15.34 13.22
C ALA A 105 9.36 -16.80 12.80
N LYS A 106 10.02 -17.75 13.47
CA LYS A 106 9.78 -19.19 13.25
C LYS A 106 8.41 -19.62 13.79
N ALA A 107 8.07 -19.20 15.00
CA ALA A 107 6.81 -19.54 15.65
C ALA A 107 5.59 -18.92 14.97
N PHE A 108 5.71 -17.72 14.42
CA PHE A 108 4.67 -17.04 13.64
C PHE A 108 4.19 -17.90 12.46
N LYS A 109 5.13 -18.64 11.84
CA LYS A 109 4.81 -19.63 10.80
C LYS A 109 4.07 -20.84 11.34
N SER A 110 4.62 -21.45 12.39
CA SER A 110 4.23 -22.80 12.82
C SER A 110 2.99 -22.82 13.70
N GLU A 111 2.74 -21.75 14.47
CA GLU A 111 1.69 -21.70 15.49
C GLU A 111 0.51 -20.84 15.07
N LEU A 112 0.79 -19.65 14.52
CA LEU A 112 -0.25 -18.73 14.07
C LEU A 112 -0.74 -19.00 12.64
N LYS A 113 -0.09 -19.93 11.92
CA LYS A 113 -0.36 -20.26 10.50
C LYS A 113 -0.36 -19.03 9.58
N ARG A 114 0.37 -17.99 9.95
CA ARG A 114 0.51 -16.74 9.18
C ARG A 114 1.81 -16.77 8.38
N ASP A 115 1.91 -15.98 7.30
CA ASP A 115 3.15 -15.91 6.54
C ASP A 115 4.18 -15.10 7.34
N PRO A 116 5.33 -15.69 7.73
CA PRO A 116 6.38 -14.95 8.42
C PRO A 116 6.86 -13.72 7.66
N LYS A 117 6.64 -13.66 6.33
CA LYS A 117 6.96 -12.50 5.51
C LYS A 117 6.25 -11.22 5.93
N GLU A 118 5.11 -11.35 6.60
CA GLU A 118 4.32 -10.23 7.09
C GLU A 118 4.83 -9.73 8.45
N LEU A 119 5.59 -10.55 9.19
CA LEU A 119 6.08 -10.22 10.51
C LEU A 119 7.16 -9.13 10.45
N PHE A 120 6.98 -8.11 11.29
CA PHE A 120 7.98 -7.12 11.61
C PHE A 120 8.37 -7.22 13.09
N GLY A 121 9.62 -7.57 13.35
CA GLY A 121 10.17 -7.66 14.70
C GLY A 121 10.92 -6.39 15.08
N VAL A 122 10.74 -5.93 16.31
CA VAL A 122 11.44 -4.77 16.90
C VAL A 122 12.05 -5.20 18.23
N GLY A 123 13.36 -5.03 18.37
CA GLY A 123 14.07 -5.13 19.64
C GLY A 123 14.53 -3.76 20.09
N THR A 124 14.21 -3.34 21.32
CA THR A 124 14.58 -2.00 21.80
C THR A 124 14.88 -1.96 23.30
N ASP A 125 15.86 -1.15 23.70
CA ASP A 125 16.07 -0.72 25.09
C ASP A 125 15.78 0.77 25.29
N GLY A 126 15.04 1.37 24.35
CA GLY A 126 14.76 2.79 24.28
C GLY A 126 15.90 3.62 23.71
N ASN A 127 17.16 3.20 23.83
CA ASN A 127 18.32 3.88 23.24
C ASN A 127 18.67 3.37 21.85
N TYR A 128 18.54 2.07 21.62
CA TYR A 128 18.78 1.44 20.33
C TYR A 128 17.57 0.67 19.85
N PHE A 129 17.35 0.70 18.53
CA PHE A 129 16.35 -0.10 17.83
C PHE A 129 17.03 -1.08 16.88
N ILE A 130 16.68 -2.34 16.98
CA ILE A 130 17.07 -3.42 16.08
C ILE A 130 15.81 -3.98 15.45
N THR A 131 15.77 -4.06 14.12
CA THR A 131 14.58 -4.52 13.40
C THR A 131 14.83 -5.83 12.67
N GLY A 132 13.84 -6.70 12.64
CA GLY A 132 13.85 -7.98 11.92
C GLY A 132 12.70 -8.05 10.93
N ARG A 133 12.96 -8.51 9.71
CA ARG A 133 11.92 -8.73 8.68
C ARG A 133 12.38 -9.75 7.64
N TYR A 134 11.46 -10.41 6.96
CA TYR A 134 11.85 -11.20 5.79
C TYR A 134 12.15 -10.32 4.57
N ARG A 135 13.27 -10.64 3.91
CA ARG A 135 13.66 -10.13 2.60
C ARG A 135 14.34 -11.26 1.83
N ASN A 136 14.05 -11.39 0.53
CA ASN A 136 14.66 -12.40 -0.34
C ASN A 136 14.60 -13.84 0.24
N GLY A 137 13.50 -14.18 0.91
CA GLY A 137 13.30 -15.49 1.53
C GLY A 137 14.11 -15.76 2.81
N ARG A 138 14.77 -14.74 3.38
CA ARG A 138 15.56 -14.85 4.61
C ARG A 138 15.11 -13.82 5.63
N TRP A 139 15.21 -14.15 6.92
CA TRP A 139 15.00 -13.18 8.01
C TRP A 139 16.25 -12.31 8.13
N GLU A 140 16.14 -11.06 7.70
CA GLU A 140 17.21 -10.06 7.79
C GLU A 140 17.07 -9.25 9.07
N ILE A 141 18.20 -8.98 9.70
CA ILE A 141 18.33 -8.17 10.91
C ILE A 141 19.04 -6.87 10.54
N SER A 142 18.50 -5.72 10.95
CA SER A 142 19.17 -4.44 10.77
C SER A 142 20.34 -4.27 11.73
N PRO A 143 21.32 -3.41 11.41
CA PRO A 143 22.20 -2.84 12.43
C PRO A 143 21.39 -2.20 13.57
N ALA A 144 21.98 -2.12 14.76
CA ALA A 144 21.40 -1.34 15.85
C ALA A 144 21.43 0.15 15.47
N LYS A 145 20.28 0.81 15.56
CA LYS A 145 20.12 2.23 15.26
C LYS A 145 19.91 2.99 16.55
N THR A 146 20.68 4.04 16.79
CA THR A 146 20.44 4.97 17.90
C THR A 146 19.07 5.63 17.73
N ARG A 147 18.33 5.77 18.84
CA ARG A 147 17.06 6.49 18.89
C ARG A 147 17.25 7.89 18.29
N SER A 148 16.36 8.22 17.38
CA SER A 148 16.21 9.56 16.81
C SER A 148 14.76 9.72 16.35
N VAL A 149 14.34 10.96 16.10
CA VAL A 149 13.00 11.24 15.56
C VAL A 149 12.75 10.40 14.30
N TYR A 150 13.74 10.30 13.40
CA TYR A 150 13.65 9.50 12.18
C TYR A 150 13.43 7.99 12.45
N VAL A 151 14.12 7.43 13.43
CA VAL A 151 13.97 6.00 13.80
C VAL A 151 12.60 5.74 14.41
N VAL A 152 12.11 6.67 15.24
CA VAL A 152 10.78 6.57 15.88
C VAL A 152 9.67 6.76 14.84
N GLU A 153 9.84 7.67 13.88
CA GLU A 153 8.92 7.88 12.76
C GLU A 153 8.79 6.60 11.91
N ASP A 154 9.92 5.98 11.53
CA ASP A 154 9.96 4.69 10.81
C ASP A 154 9.31 3.56 11.62
N PHE A 155 9.47 3.57 12.96
CA PHE A 155 8.79 2.64 13.86
C PHE A 155 7.27 2.85 13.86
N LEU A 156 6.77 4.06 14.10
CA LEU A 156 5.34 4.37 14.13
C LEU A 156 4.65 4.06 12.80
N ARG A 157 5.32 4.35 11.68
CA ARG A 157 4.86 4.01 10.33
C ARG A 157 4.69 2.51 10.11
N LYS A 158 5.66 1.70 10.57
CA LYS A 158 5.56 0.23 10.47
C LYS A 158 4.54 -0.33 11.45
N LEU A 159 4.45 0.25 12.63
CA LEU A 159 3.47 -0.11 13.63
C LEU A 159 2.05 0.17 13.14
N SER A 160 1.79 1.30 12.50
CA SER A 160 0.47 1.64 11.95
C SER A 160 0.13 0.82 10.70
N SER A 161 1.10 0.51 9.84
CA SER A 161 0.87 -0.27 8.61
C SER A 161 0.72 -1.77 8.83
N LEU A 162 1.39 -2.35 9.84
CA LEU A 162 1.41 -3.80 10.10
C LEU A 162 0.73 -4.19 11.43
N GLY A 163 0.59 -3.24 12.35
CA GLY A 163 -0.02 -3.46 13.66
C GLY A 163 -1.51 -3.14 13.72
N VAL A 164 -2.03 -2.47 12.70
CA VAL A 164 -3.46 -2.42 12.40
C VAL A 164 -3.73 -3.58 11.45
N ALA A 165 -4.79 -4.34 11.70
CA ALA A 165 -5.28 -5.33 10.74
C ALA A 165 -5.80 -4.65 9.46
N GLY A 166 -4.88 -4.11 8.64
CA GLY A 166 -5.10 -3.68 7.28
C GLY A 166 -4.73 -4.81 6.32
N LYS A 167 -5.45 -4.94 5.21
CA LYS A 167 -5.17 -5.99 4.24
C LYS A 167 -3.81 -5.75 3.60
N PRO A 168 -2.82 -6.64 3.77
CA PRO A 168 -1.51 -6.47 3.16
C PRO A 168 -1.64 -6.47 1.64
N PHE A 169 -0.71 -5.84 0.91
CA PHE A 169 -0.64 -5.89 -0.56
C PHE A 169 -0.22 -7.27 -1.10
N LEU A 170 -0.72 -8.36 -0.52
CA LEU A 170 -0.57 -9.69 -1.08
C LEU A 170 -1.61 -9.94 -2.17
N ALA A 171 -1.24 -10.80 -3.11
CA ALA A 171 -2.07 -11.13 -4.27
C ALA A 171 -3.50 -11.55 -3.87
N ASP A 172 -3.66 -12.38 -2.83
CA ASP A 172 -4.98 -12.89 -2.42
C ASP A 172 -5.88 -11.80 -1.83
N TYR A 173 -5.33 -10.86 -1.05
CA TYR A 173 -6.10 -9.74 -0.52
C TYR A 173 -6.45 -8.73 -1.61
N LEU A 174 -5.51 -8.42 -2.50
CA LEU A 174 -5.75 -7.57 -3.66
C LEU A 174 -6.81 -8.17 -4.59
N ALA A 175 -6.74 -9.47 -4.87
CA ALA A 175 -7.75 -10.18 -5.67
C ALA A 175 -9.09 -10.26 -4.93
N GLY A 176 -9.09 -10.43 -3.62
CA GLY A 176 -10.29 -10.46 -2.79
C GLY A 176 -11.05 -9.13 -2.77
N ASP A 177 -10.37 -8.00 -2.95
CA ASP A 177 -11.02 -6.68 -3.00
C ASP A 177 -11.24 -6.15 -4.41
N PHE A 178 -10.22 -6.26 -5.27
CA PHE A 178 -10.15 -5.65 -6.60
C PHE A 178 -10.18 -6.67 -7.74
N GLY A 179 -10.28 -7.97 -7.43
CA GLY A 179 -10.36 -9.02 -8.43
C GLY A 179 -11.75 -9.22 -9.01
N ALA A 180 -11.81 -9.94 -10.13
CA ALA A 180 -13.04 -10.24 -10.85
C ALA A 180 -14.09 -11.00 -10.01
N GLU A 181 -13.63 -11.84 -9.07
CA GLU A 181 -14.47 -12.67 -8.21
C GLU A 181 -14.79 -12.05 -6.85
N SER A 182 -14.28 -10.85 -6.57
CA SER A 182 -14.52 -10.11 -5.32
C SER A 182 -16.02 -9.92 -5.04
N GLU A 183 -16.41 -10.15 -3.78
CA GLU A 183 -17.78 -9.89 -3.30
C GLU A 183 -18.17 -8.41 -3.41
N ARG A 184 -17.18 -7.50 -3.40
CA ARG A 184 -17.38 -6.06 -3.51
C ARG A 184 -17.74 -5.60 -4.93
N LYS A 185 -17.60 -6.47 -5.94
CA LYS A 185 -17.96 -6.23 -7.35
C LYS A 185 -17.28 -5.03 -8.02
N LEU A 186 -16.30 -4.39 -7.39
CA LEU A 186 -15.59 -3.22 -7.92
C LEU A 186 -15.01 -3.46 -9.31
N ALA A 187 -14.37 -4.61 -9.52
CA ALA A 187 -13.83 -4.98 -10.82
C ALA A 187 -14.93 -5.12 -11.87
N ARG A 188 -16.05 -5.75 -11.51
CA ARG A 188 -17.16 -5.98 -12.45
C ARG A 188 -17.80 -4.67 -12.88
N GLU A 189 -18.11 -3.80 -11.92
CA GLU A 189 -18.70 -2.49 -12.17
C GLU A 189 -17.72 -1.56 -12.92
N GLY A 190 -16.44 -1.59 -12.57
CA GLY A 190 -15.39 -0.81 -13.21
C GLY A 190 -15.20 -1.21 -14.67
N ILE A 191 -15.08 -2.51 -14.95
CA ILE A 191 -14.92 -3.05 -16.30
C ILE A 191 -16.17 -2.77 -17.14
N GLU A 192 -17.38 -2.93 -16.57
CA GLU A 192 -18.63 -2.59 -17.27
C GLU A 192 -18.65 -1.11 -17.68
N LYS A 193 -18.31 -0.20 -16.76
CA LYS A 193 -18.26 1.25 -17.04
C LYS A 193 -17.22 1.59 -18.10
N LEU A 194 -16.03 1.00 -18.02
CA LEU A 194 -14.97 1.19 -19.02
C LEU A 194 -15.40 0.67 -20.39
N TYR A 195 -16.06 -0.49 -20.44
CA TYR A 195 -16.62 -1.04 -21.68
C TYR A 195 -17.60 -0.07 -22.33
N TRP A 196 -18.62 0.39 -21.59
CA TRP A 196 -19.60 1.31 -22.16
C TRP A 196 -18.97 2.63 -22.58
N ARG A 197 -17.97 3.11 -21.83
CA ARG A 197 -17.26 4.34 -22.19
C ARG A 197 -16.45 4.20 -23.47
N ILE A 198 -15.74 3.09 -23.69
CA ILE A 198 -15.02 2.89 -24.96
C ILE A 198 -15.98 2.70 -26.14
N ARG A 199 -17.13 2.05 -25.93
CA ARG A 199 -18.19 1.95 -26.95
C ARG A 199 -18.75 3.32 -27.32
N GLU A 200 -18.82 4.24 -26.38
CA GLU A 200 -19.22 5.63 -26.66
C GLU A 200 -18.14 6.37 -27.45
N VAL A 201 -16.86 6.21 -27.09
CA VAL A 201 -15.73 6.77 -27.84
C VAL A 201 -15.75 6.32 -29.30
N GLU A 202 -16.02 5.04 -29.57
CA GLU A 202 -16.16 4.53 -30.95
C GLU A 202 -17.30 5.21 -31.72
N LYS A 203 -18.46 5.44 -31.06
CA LYS A 203 -19.64 6.09 -31.68
C LYS A 203 -19.43 7.59 -31.89
N LYS A 204 -18.68 8.24 -31.01
CA LYS A 204 -18.45 9.69 -31.00
C LYS A 204 -16.96 10.01 -31.20
N ALA A 205 -16.37 9.36 -32.21
CA ALA A 205 -14.94 9.44 -32.52
C ALA A 205 -14.38 10.88 -32.53
N ASP A 206 -15.14 11.81 -33.12
CA ASP A 206 -14.72 13.21 -33.27
C ASP A 206 -14.67 13.98 -31.94
N GLU A 207 -15.38 13.49 -30.90
CA GLU A 207 -15.34 14.09 -29.55
C GLU A 207 -14.18 13.54 -28.70
N TYR A 208 -13.57 12.41 -29.08
CA TYR A 208 -12.54 11.71 -28.31
C TYR A 208 -11.41 11.16 -29.21
N PRO A 209 -10.75 12.01 -30.02
CA PRO A 209 -9.82 11.57 -31.05
C PRO A 209 -8.61 10.83 -30.47
N LYS A 210 -8.11 11.24 -29.29
CA LYS A 210 -6.95 10.58 -28.65
C LYS A 210 -7.34 9.21 -28.10
N ALA A 211 -8.46 9.11 -27.39
CA ALA A 211 -8.93 7.83 -26.86
C ALA A 211 -9.16 6.80 -27.98
N LYS A 212 -9.74 7.23 -29.12
CA LYS A 212 -9.93 6.38 -30.28
C LYS A 212 -8.61 5.84 -30.83
N VAL A 213 -7.62 6.71 -31.05
CA VAL A 213 -6.32 6.32 -31.60
C VAL A 213 -5.64 5.27 -30.70
N LEU A 214 -5.64 5.47 -29.38
CA LEU A 214 -5.05 4.53 -28.43
C LEU A 214 -5.76 3.15 -28.47
N PHE A 215 -7.09 3.15 -28.57
CA PHE A 215 -7.86 1.91 -28.71
C PHE A 215 -7.59 1.18 -30.03
N GLU A 216 -7.49 1.91 -31.15
CA GLU A 216 -7.16 1.33 -32.45
C GLU A 216 -5.74 0.75 -32.48
N GLN A 217 -4.77 1.44 -31.87
CA GLN A 217 -3.41 0.94 -31.70
C GLN A 217 -3.37 -0.33 -30.85
N TRP A 218 -4.08 -0.36 -29.71
CA TRP A 218 -4.21 -1.57 -28.91
C TRP A 218 -4.83 -2.71 -29.71
N ARG A 219 -5.88 -2.43 -30.49
CA ARG A 219 -6.58 -3.43 -31.29
C ARG A 219 -5.68 -4.07 -32.35
N ILE A 220 -4.81 -3.28 -32.98
CA ILE A 220 -3.81 -3.77 -33.96
C ILE A 220 -2.80 -4.67 -33.24
N LEU A 221 -2.14 -4.14 -32.20
CA LEU A 221 -1.09 -4.87 -31.46
C LEU A 221 -1.61 -6.18 -30.87
N PHE A 222 -2.79 -6.15 -30.24
CA PHE A 222 -3.39 -7.33 -29.66
C PHE A 222 -3.80 -8.35 -30.72
N GLY A 223 -4.34 -7.89 -31.85
CA GLY A 223 -4.73 -8.75 -32.97
C GLY A 223 -3.53 -9.48 -33.58
N GLU A 224 -2.40 -8.78 -33.77
CA GLU A 224 -1.17 -9.35 -34.31
C GLU A 224 -0.53 -10.38 -33.38
N VAL A 225 -0.52 -10.11 -32.06
CA VAL A 225 0.16 -10.97 -31.08
C VAL A 225 -0.66 -12.20 -30.73
N CYS A 226 -1.98 -12.06 -30.53
CA CYS A 226 -2.78 -13.13 -29.96
C CYS A 226 -3.55 -13.96 -31.01
N GLY A 227 -3.64 -13.49 -32.27
CA GLY A 227 -4.35 -14.21 -33.34
C GLY A 227 -5.85 -14.44 -33.08
N TYR A 228 -6.42 -13.75 -32.09
CA TYR A 228 -7.84 -13.86 -31.74
C TYR A 228 -8.72 -13.09 -32.72
N ASP A 229 -9.87 -13.67 -33.07
CA ASP A 229 -10.93 -12.92 -33.74
C ASP A 229 -11.57 -11.93 -32.75
N ILE A 230 -11.17 -10.68 -32.93
CA ILE A 230 -11.64 -9.52 -32.16
C ILE A 230 -12.87 -8.85 -32.78
N LYS A 231 -13.38 -9.37 -33.90
CA LYS A 231 -14.54 -8.84 -34.62
C LYS A 231 -15.81 -9.61 -34.29
N THR A 232 -15.73 -10.94 -34.15
CA THR A 232 -16.91 -11.78 -33.88
C THR A 232 -16.86 -12.38 -32.47
N PRO A 233 -17.92 -12.22 -31.66
CA PRO A 233 -17.94 -12.75 -30.30
C PRO A 233 -18.07 -14.26 -30.25
N SER A 234 -17.00 -14.91 -29.81
CA SER A 234 -17.00 -16.32 -29.44
C SER A 234 -17.88 -16.61 -28.21
N SER A 235 -18.17 -17.89 -27.95
CA SER A 235 -18.91 -18.31 -26.74
C SER A 235 -18.22 -17.85 -25.45
N LYS A 236 -16.88 -17.89 -25.40
CA LYS A 236 -16.09 -17.40 -24.26
C LYS A 236 -16.26 -15.90 -24.03
N ILE A 237 -16.28 -15.11 -25.11
CA ILE A 237 -16.50 -13.66 -25.02
C ILE A 237 -17.92 -13.34 -24.56
N LYS A 238 -18.91 -14.12 -24.99
CA LYS A 238 -20.29 -13.98 -24.49
C LYS A 238 -20.38 -14.26 -22.99
N GLN A 239 -19.77 -15.34 -22.51
CA GLN A 239 -19.69 -15.67 -21.08
C GLN A 239 -18.97 -14.58 -20.28
N LEU A 240 -17.84 -14.07 -20.79
CA LEU A 240 -17.09 -12.98 -20.17
C LEU A 240 -17.91 -11.69 -20.10
N GLY A 241 -18.64 -11.38 -21.18
CA GLY A 241 -19.54 -10.23 -21.23
C GLY A 241 -20.65 -10.36 -20.19
N GLU A 242 -21.30 -11.52 -20.10
CA GLU A 242 -22.31 -11.80 -19.07
C GLU A 242 -21.76 -11.65 -17.66
N PHE A 243 -20.55 -12.16 -17.39
CA PHE A 243 -19.89 -12.04 -16.10
C PHE A 243 -19.65 -10.59 -15.68
N TYR A 244 -19.31 -9.71 -16.63
CA TYR A 244 -19.10 -8.29 -16.41
C TYR A 244 -20.34 -7.41 -16.69
N GLY A 245 -21.54 -7.99 -16.76
CA GLY A 245 -22.78 -7.22 -16.94
C GLY A 245 -23.05 -6.71 -18.36
N VAL A 246 -22.19 -7.01 -19.33
CA VAL A 246 -22.35 -6.66 -20.73
C VAL A 246 -23.26 -7.69 -21.43
N LYS A 247 -24.55 -7.37 -21.50
CA LYS A 247 -25.58 -8.26 -22.07
C LYS A 247 -25.64 -8.19 -23.61
N LYS A 248 -25.96 -9.33 -24.23
CA LYS A 248 -26.26 -9.56 -25.66
C LYS A 248 -25.22 -8.99 -26.63
N ASP A 249 -24.49 -9.90 -27.27
CA ASP A 249 -23.53 -9.63 -28.36
C ASP A 249 -22.42 -8.62 -27.98
N PRO A 250 -21.61 -8.94 -26.94
CA PRO A 250 -20.51 -8.07 -26.52
C PRO A 250 -19.49 -7.89 -27.65
N ASN A 251 -19.03 -6.65 -27.85
CA ASN A 251 -17.93 -6.41 -28.77
C ASN A 251 -16.61 -6.95 -28.17
N PRO A 252 -15.93 -7.91 -28.81
CA PRO A 252 -14.75 -8.57 -28.21
C PRO A 252 -13.61 -7.60 -27.93
N ALA A 253 -13.26 -6.75 -28.90
CA ALA A 253 -12.17 -5.78 -28.77
C ALA A 253 -12.43 -4.81 -27.60
N ALA A 254 -13.62 -4.22 -27.53
CA ALA A 254 -13.98 -3.29 -26.48
C ALA A 254 -14.00 -3.95 -25.09
N LEU A 255 -14.50 -5.20 -24.99
CA LEU A 255 -14.56 -5.92 -23.71
C LEU A 255 -13.16 -6.25 -23.19
N LEU A 256 -12.31 -6.83 -24.03
CA LEU A 256 -10.93 -7.15 -23.65
C LEU A 256 -10.12 -5.89 -23.33
N PHE A 257 -10.31 -4.82 -24.10
CA PHE A 257 -9.67 -3.54 -23.81
C PHE A 257 -10.11 -2.95 -22.47
N ALA A 258 -11.39 -3.07 -22.12
CA ALA A 258 -11.90 -2.62 -20.81
C ALA A 258 -11.29 -3.42 -19.65
N VAL A 259 -11.18 -4.74 -19.79
CA VAL A 259 -10.51 -5.63 -18.81
C VAL A 259 -9.04 -5.22 -18.63
N HIS A 260 -8.30 -5.06 -19.73
CA HIS A 260 -6.89 -4.65 -19.66
C HIS A 260 -6.73 -3.23 -19.10
N SER A 261 -7.62 -2.30 -19.45
CA SER A 261 -7.62 -0.93 -18.92
C SER A 261 -7.82 -0.92 -17.40
N TYR A 262 -8.76 -1.72 -16.89
CA TYR A 262 -8.98 -1.85 -15.45
C TYR A 262 -7.72 -2.37 -14.75
N TYR A 263 -7.15 -3.46 -15.27
CA TYR A 263 -5.94 -4.05 -14.70
C TYR A 263 -4.75 -3.07 -14.71
N ALA A 264 -4.52 -2.40 -15.84
CA ALA A 264 -3.44 -1.42 -15.98
C ALA A 264 -3.62 -0.26 -15.00
N LEU A 265 -4.83 0.31 -14.89
CA LEU A 265 -5.12 1.39 -13.95
C LEU A 265 -4.92 0.95 -12.50
N PHE A 266 -5.41 -0.24 -12.14
CA PHE A 266 -5.21 -0.82 -10.81
C PHE A 266 -3.71 -0.99 -10.49
N MET A 267 -2.92 -1.55 -11.41
CA MET A 267 -1.49 -1.73 -11.22
C MET A 267 -0.76 -0.39 -11.06
N LYS A 268 -1.17 0.65 -11.80
CA LYS A 268 -0.61 2.01 -11.66
C LYS A 268 -0.92 2.62 -10.30
N PHE A 269 -2.16 2.47 -9.81
CA PHE A 269 -2.54 2.89 -8.46
C PHE A 269 -1.74 2.16 -7.38
N LEU A 270 -1.60 0.85 -7.51
CA LEU A 270 -0.80 0.05 -6.57
C LEU A 270 0.67 0.49 -6.57
N ALA A 271 1.26 0.65 -7.75
CA ALA A 271 2.65 1.08 -7.88
C ALA A 271 2.87 2.51 -7.34
N ALA A 272 1.93 3.42 -7.61
CA ALA A 272 1.97 4.79 -7.08
C ALA A 272 1.90 4.80 -5.54
N GLU A 273 0.98 4.03 -4.96
CA GLU A 273 0.78 3.98 -3.51
C GLU A 273 2.00 3.36 -2.81
N ILE A 274 2.54 2.28 -3.36
CA ILE A 274 3.78 1.66 -2.88
C ILE A 274 4.94 2.65 -2.97
N ALA A 275 5.07 3.37 -4.09
CA ALA A 275 6.13 4.35 -4.27
C ALA A 275 6.04 5.49 -3.25
N THR A 276 4.83 6.00 -2.97
CA THR A 276 4.62 7.02 -1.93
C THR A 276 4.89 6.49 -0.51
N MET A 277 4.59 5.23 -0.23
CA MET A 277 4.85 4.61 1.08
C MET A 277 6.34 4.58 1.44
N PHE A 278 7.24 4.49 0.45
CA PHE A 278 8.69 4.46 0.67
C PHE A 278 9.36 5.83 0.66
N ASN A 279 8.61 6.92 0.46
CA ASN A 279 9.13 8.28 0.49
C ASN A 279 8.44 9.09 1.62
N PRO A 280 9.14 9.35 2.74
CA PRO A 280 8.60 10.06 3.91
C PRO A 280 8.07 11.47 3.61
N LEU A 281 8.45 12.06 2.46
CA LEU A 281 8.05 13.42 2.07
C LEU A 281 6.83 13.45 1.13
N SER A 282 6.30 12.29 0.71
CA SER A 282 5.15 12.24 -0.20
C SER A 282 3.89 11.72 0.48
N ALA A 283 2.84 12.54 0.47
CA ALA A 283 1.50 12.10 0.85
C ALA A 283 1.01 10.96 -0.07
N SER A 284 0.13 10.10 0.46
CA SER A 284 -0.53 9.02 -0.30
C SER A 284 -1.13 9.56 -1.59
N PHE A 285 -0.77 8.94 -2.71
CA PHE A 285 -1.31 9.32 -4.01
C PHE A 285 -2.82 9.08 -4.07
N LEU A 286 -3.27 7.94 -3.54
CA LEU A 286 -4.69 7.59 -3.49
C LEU A 286 -5.50 8.55 -2.62
N ALA A 287 -4.94 8.98 -1.48
CA ALA A 287 -5.57 10.02 -0.66
C ALA A 287 -5.73 11.33 -1.45
N GLY A 288 -4.72 11.69 -2.24
CA GLY A 288 -4.78 12.84 -3.15
C GLY A 288 -5.90 12.73 -4.19
N LEU A 289 -6.13 11.55 -4.76
CA LEU A 289 -7.26 11.32 -5.67
C LEU A 289 -8.61 11.47 -4.97
N HIS A 290 -8.75 10.93 -3.76
CA HIS A 290 -9.99 11.04 -2.98
C HIS A 290 -10.33 12.49 -2.60
N GLN A 291 -9.30 13.31 -2.34
CA GLN A 291 -9.45 14.73 -2.04
C GLN A 291 -9.69 15.62 -3.28
N ALA A 292 -9.69 15.04 -4.48
CA ALA A 292 -9.96 15.79 -5.70
C ALA A 292 -11.44 16.25 -5.72
N GLY A 293 -11.70 17.46 -5.24
CA GLY A 293 -13.04 18.03 -5.13
C GLY A 293 -13.75 18.37 -6.45
N SER A 294 -13.16 18.05 -7.61
CA SER A 294 -13.79 18.19 -8.93
C SER A 294 -13.23 17.19 -9.94
N THR A 295 -13.98 16.95 -11.02
CA THR A 295 -13.57 16.07 -12.13
C THR A 295 -12.27 16.56 -12.80
N GLU A 296 -12.10 17.86 -12.92
CA GLU A 296 -10.92 18.49 -13.53
C GLU A 296 -9.68 18.23 -12.67
N LYS A 297 -9.77 18.41 -11.34
CA LYS A 297 -8.68 18.11 -10.40
C LYS A 297 -8.35 16.62 -10.37
N LEU A 298 -9.38 15.77 -10.43
CA LEU A 298 -9.19 14.32 -10.51
C LEU A 298 -8.45 13.95 -11.80
N ARG A 299 -8.84 14.53 -12.93
CA ARG A 299 -8.20 14.33 -14.22
C ARG A 299 -6.75 14.81 -14.22
N GLU A 300 -6.44 15.93 -13.58
CA GLU A 300 -5.07 16.43 -13.43
C GLU A 300 -4.18 15.46 -12.66
N LYS A 301 -4.64 14.98 -11.50
CA LYS A 301 -3.92 13.97 -10.72
C LYS A 301 -3.74 12.64 -11.46
N LEU A 302 -4.77 12.20 -12.18
CA LEU A 302 -4.67 11.00 -13.03
C LEU A 302 -3.72 11.23 -14.22
N ARG A 303 -3.64 12.44 -14.76
CA ARG A 303 -2.64 12.79 -15.79
C ARG A 303 -1.23 12.74 -15.22
N GLU A 304 -1.02 13.26 -14.02
CA GLU A 304 0.28 13.17 -13.34
C GLU A 304 0.72 11.72 -13.14
N LEU A 305 -0.19 10.82 -12.78
CA LEU A 305 0.07 9.38 -12.72
C LEU A 305 0.53 8.82 -14.07
N GLU A 306 -0.22 9.12 -15.13
CA GLU A 306 0.02 8.58 -16.48
C GLU A 306 1.29 9.13 -17.13
N ASP A 307 1.68 10.37 -16.83
CA ASP A 307 2.92 10.99 -17.31
C ASP A 307 4.14 10.60 -16.44
N GLY A 308 3.95 9.72 -15.46
CA GLY A 308 5.01 9.26 -14.56
C GLY A 308 5.50 10.34 -13.57
N GLY A 309 4.70 11.35 -13.28
CA GLY A 309 5.04 12.48 -12.41
C GLY A 309 5.49 12.03 -11.02
N ILE A 310 4.74 11.12 -10.38
CA ILE A 310 5.06 10.54 -9.06
C ILE A 310 6.47 9.94 -9.06
N TYR A 311 6.82 9.18 -10.11
CA TYR A 311 8.11 8.51 -10.23
C TYR A 311 9.25 9.50 -10.52
N ARG A 312 8.99 10.55 -11.31
CA ARG A 312 9.96 11.63 -11.56
C ARG A 312 10.33 12.38 -10.29
N HIS A 313 9.37 12.63 -9.38
CA HIS A 313 9.66 13.21 -8.07
C HIS A 313 10.54 12.31 -7.20
N LEU A 314 10.52 11.00 -7.46
CA LEU A 314 11.37 9.99 -6.80
C LEU A 314 12.70 9.75 -7.52
N GLY A 315 13.04 10.57 -8.53
CA GLY A 315 14.26 10.41 -9.33
C GLY A 315 14.21 9.26 -10.34
N ILE A 316 13.08 8.58 -10.49
CA ILE A 316 12.87 7.50 -11.45
C ILE A 316 12.34 8.11 -12.76
N LYS A 317 13.18 8.09 -13.80
CA LYS A 317 12.82 8.57 -15.14
C LYS A 317 12.32 7.42 -16.00
N ASN A 318 11.40 7.71 -16.92
CA ASN A 318 10.89 6.79 -17.95
C ASN A 318 10.20 5.52 -17.41
N PHE A 319 9.63 5.57 -16.19
CA PHE A 319 8.94 4.43 -15.60
C PHE A 319 7.56 4.18 -16.23
N LEU A 320 6.81 5.26 -16.48
CA LEU A 320 5.56 5.29 -17.22
C LEU A 320 5.67 6.40 -18.26
N GLU A 321 5.84 6.05 -19.53
CA GLU A 321 5.71 6.98 -20.65
C GLU A 321 4.47 6.56 -21.45
N GLY A 322 3.37 7.31 -21.26
CA GLY A 322 2.18 7.31 -22.10
C GLY A 322 1.79 5.95 -22.70
N ASP A 323 1.10 5.12 -21.92
CA ASP A 323 0.60 3.84 -22.43
C ASP A 323 -0.79 3.96 -23.09
N LEU A 324 -1.17 2.89 -23.80
CA LEU A 324 -2.47 2.75 -24.47
C LEU A 324 -3.66 2.82 -23.50
N PHE A 325 -3.41 2.59 -22.21
CA PHE A 325 -4.42 2.55 -21.16
C PHE A 325 -4.65 3.91 -20.48
N SER A 326 -3.96 4.97 -20.91
CA SER A 326 -4.22 6.37 -20.52
C SER A 326 -5.44 7.00 -21.23
N TRP A 327 -6.12 6.27 -22.12
CA TRP A 327 -7.23 6.76 -22.97
C TRP A 327 -8.38 7.40 -22.19
N TYR A 328 -8.63 6.94 -20.97
CA TYR A 328 -9.71 7.43 -20.13
C TYR A 328 -9.53 8.91 -19.77
N LEU A 329 -8.31 9.46 -19.79
CA LEU A 329 -8.06 10.89 -19.55
C LEU A 329 -8.70 11.80 -20.61
N ASP A 330 -8.77 11.34 -21.85
CA ASP A 330 -9.47 12.05 -22.93
C ASP A 330 -10.98 11.85 -22.79
N ALA A 331 -11.39 10.64 -22.39
CA ALA A 331 -12.78 10.27 -22.18
C ALA A 331 -13.35 10.68 -20.80
N LEU A 332 -12.65 11.43 -19.94
CA LEU A 332 -13.19 11.88 -18.64
C LEU A 332 -14.01 13.17 -18.75
N VAL A 333 -13.78 13.98 -19.79
CA VAL A 333 -14.44 15.27 -20.00
C VAL A 333 -14.78 15.39 -21.48
N SER A 334 -16.03 15.73 -21.83
CA SER A 334 -16.41 15.92 -23.24
C SER A 334 -15.65 17.13 -23.83
N ALA A 335 -15.07 16.96 -25.01
CA ALA A 335 -14.34 18.01 -25.74
C ALA A 335 -15.16 19.29 -25.98
N LYS A 336 -16.50 19.22 -25.92
CA LYS A 336 -17.38 20.39 -26.06
C LYS A 336 -17.34 21.36 -24.88
N ARG A 337 -16.88 20.92 -23.69
CA ARG A 337 -16.72 21.83 -22.53
C ARG A 337 -15.43 22.63 -22.57
N SER A 338 -14.34 22.12 -23.16
CA SER A 338 -13.04 22.82 -23.14
C SER A 338 -12.88 23.91 -24.21
N ARG A 339 -13.87 24.13 -25.09
CA ARG A 339 -13.89 25.25 -26.05
C ARG A 339 -14.73 26.44 -25.55
N ARG A 340 -15.21 26.40 -24.31
CA ARG A 340 -15.95 27.48 -23.64
C ARG A 340 -15.27 27.83 -22.32
N GLU A 341 -14.00 28.22 -22.37
CA GLU A 341 -13.37 29.10 -21.39
C GLU A 341 -12.44 30.07 -22.11
#